data_AF-A0A914I2F3-F1
#
_entry.id   AF-A0A914I2F3-F1
#
_cell.length_a   1.000
_cell.length_b   1.000
_cell.length_c   1.000
_cell.angle_alpha   90.00
_cell.angle_beta   90.00
_cell.angle_gamma   90.00
#
_symmetry.space_group_name_H-M   'P 1'
#
loop_
_entity.id
_entity.type
_entity.pdbx_description
1 polymer ?
#
loop_
_entity_poly.entity_id
_entity_poly.type
_entity_poly.pdbx_seq_one_letter_code
_entity_poly.pdbx_strand_id
1 'polypeptide(L)'
;MTSSSASSAESLKQQKKNKKKMEQIDKKKCLISEFNKIKERIINSESNQTLEQIENAIARKLGTTRVTVYKWKRDLGMSAPTPPAYSQKQKRKIVDNFTKLKSKIRSQFPSFSFKEIENAASKKFNVCAKTINRWKKKIDPSSVLENKHYSAAHKMELMKKYHEIKKNDPNSKETDIAVQLKIPPRTLSTWKKELDLVQKQNYSNKEKMELIQKFEKMKSKQSQSSSKMSEQIAKELGVSYFTICRWKRQLDLKRKPTYTESDKMKLMEKYFKIKRRHPELSDVKISKRLNINNSNMWKWRQQFVNKNANSESSSNDERPKKKQLERKRYSDKEKMELTRKYYQIIKSDPKRSNVDIAEQLNINLNTLRGWKLKRIGKQNLLDDCHGQIKSVGIMDSSPCQTMPTGIAWKWNRCTKERKQRKCRRCVLN
;
A
#
# COMPACT_ATOMS: atom_id res chain seq x y z
N MET A 1 32.50 -44.46 -16.05
CA MET A 1 31.07 -44.84 -16.04
C MET A 1 30.29 -44.31 -14.83
N THR A 2 30.69 -43.21 -14.17
CA THR A 2 30.05 -42.72 -12.92
C THR A 2 29.16 -41.47 -13.08
N SER A 3 28.88 -41.01 -14.30
CA SER A 3 28.11 -39.78 -14.57
C SER A 3 26.58 -39.95 -14.56
N SER A 4 26.05 -41.17 -14.44
CA SER A 4 24.61 -41.44 -14.59
C SER A 4 23.76 -41.29 -13.31
N SER A 5 24.38 -41.13 -12.13
CA SER A 5 23.66 -41.10 -10.85
C SER A 5 23.14 -39.71 -10.43
N ALA A 6 23.73 -38.63 -10.94
CA ALA A 6 23.36 -37.26 -10.54
C ALA A 6 22.01 -36.77 -11.12
N SER A 7 21.64 -37.24 -12.32
CA SER A 7 20.40 -36.83 -13.01
C SER A 7 19.14 -37.31 -12.28
N SER A 8 19.17 -38.52 -11.73
CA SER A 8 18.03 -39.13 -11.01
C SER A 8 17.66 -38.35 -9.73
N ALA A 9 18.65 -37.83 -9.01
CA ALA A 9 18.44 -37.07 -7.78
C ALA A 9 17.83 -35.67 -8.00
N GLU A 10 18.08 -35.03 -9.14
CA GLU A 10 17.46 -33.74 -9.50
C GLU A 10 15.99 -33.92 -9.91
N SER A 11 15.66 -34.99 -10.64
CA SER A 11 14.28 -35.35 -11.01
C SER A 11 13.40 -35.58 -9.78
N LEU A 12 13.87 -36.37 -8.82
CA LEU A 12 13.12 -36.67 -7.58
C LEU A 12 12.84 -35.41 -6.74
N LYS A 13 13.77 -34.45 -6.72
CA LYS A 13 13.61 -33.17 -6.00
C LYS A 13 12.57 -32.28 -6.66
N GLN A 14 12.54 -32.24 -7.99
CA GLN A 14 11.55 -31.47 -8.73
C GLN A 14 10.15 -32.07 -8.57
N GLN A 15 10.03 -33.40 -8.58
CA GLN A 15 8.77 -34.09 -8.27
C GLN A 15 8.26 -33.76 -6.87
N LYS A 16 9.12 -33.79 -5.83
CA LYS A 16 8.74 -33.40 -4.45
C LYS A 16 8.28 -31.94 -4.35
N LYS A 17 8.88 -31.03 -5.13
CA LYS A 17 8.48 -29.61 -5.17
C LYS A 17 7.14 -29.41 -5.86
N ASN A 18 6.91 -30.09 -6.97
CA ASN A 18 5.63 -30.07 -7.68
C ASN A 18 4.51 -30.67 -6.82
N LYS A 19 4.79 -31.78 -6.11
CA LYS A 19 3.87 -32.38 -5.14
C LYS A 19 3.46 -31.39 -4.04
N LYS A 20 4.42 -30.72 -3.38
CA LYS A 20 4.11 -29.70 -2.37
C LYS A 20 3.31 -28.52 -2.91
N LYS A 21 3.56 -28.13 -4.17
CA LYS A 21 2.82 -27.03 -4.82
C LYS A 21 1.40 -27.44 -5.15
N MET A 22 1.19 -28.68 -5.60
CA MET A 22 -0.14 -29.25 -5.82
C MET A 22 -0.91 -29.38 -4.51
N GLU A 23 -0.30 -29.90 -3.44
CA GLU A 23 -0.90 -29.94 -2.10
C GLU A 23 -1.34 -28.55 -1.60
N GLN A 24 -0.56 -27.50 -1.88
CA GLN A 24 -0.96 -26.12 -1.55
C GLN A 24 -2.13 -25.61 -2.40
N ILE A 25 -2.22 -26.02 -3.66
CA ILE A 25 -3.34 -25.69 -4.54
C ILE A 25 -4.60 -26.41 -4.07
N ASP A 26 -4.50 -27.69 -3.72
CA ASP A 26 -5.63 -28.49 -3.28
C ASP A 26 -6.13 -28.04 -1.90
N LYS A 27 -5.23 -27.69 -0.97
CA LYS A 27 -5.61 -27.02 0.28
C LYS A 27 -6.35 -25.70 0.03
N LYS A 28 -5.92 -24.90 -0.95
CA LYS A 28 -6.64 -23.67 -1.32
C LYS A 28 -8.01 -23.97 -1.91
N LYS A 29 -8.13 -24.96 -2.82
CA LYS A 29 -9.42 -25.37 -3.40
C LYS A 29 -10.39 -25.87 -2.32
N CYS A 30 -9.91 -26.64 -1.36
CA CYS A 30 -10.71 -27.11 -0.21
C CYS A 30 -11.23 -25.94 0.63
N LEU A 31 -10.35 -25.01 1.02
CA LEU A 31 -10.74 -23.79 1.75
C LEU A 31 -11.75 -22.93 0.96
N ILE A 32 -11.68 -22.93 -0.36
CA ILE A 32 -12.62 -22.22 -1.24
C ILE A 32 -13.98 -22.91 -1.28
N SER A 33 -14.00 -24.25 -1.37
CA SER A 33 -15.25 -25.00 -1.29
C SER A 33 -15.95 -24.76 0.05
N GLU A 34 -15.19 -24.80 1.16
CA GLU A 34 -15.73 -24.44 2.48
C GLU A 34 -16.20 -22.98 2.54
N PHE A 35 -15.44 -22.05 1.95
CA PHE A 35 -15.84 -20.65 1.85
C PHE A 35 -17.21 -20.50 1.17
N ASN A 36 -17.42 -21.15 0.03
CA ASN A 36 -18.68 -21.07 -0.71
C ASN A 36 -19.84 -21.73 0.06
N LYS A 37 -19.61 -22.90 0.69
CA LYS A 37 -20.60 -23.55 1.56
C LYS A 37 -21.01 -22.67 2.74
N ILE A 38 -20.04 -22.01 3.38
CA ILE A 38 -20.32 -21.08 4.49
C ILE A 38 -21.09 -19.86 3.97
N LYS A 39 -20.70 -19.32 2.80
CA LYS A 39 -21.38 -18.19 2.18
C LYS A 39 -22.85 -18.52 1.86
N GLU A 40 -23.12 -19.66 1.24
CA GLU A 40 -24.49 -20.11 0.92
C GLU A 40 -25.32 -20.35 2.17
N ARG A 41 -24.75 -21.00 3.21
CA ARG A 41 -25.46 -21.16 4.50
C ARG A 41 -25.85 -19.84 5.14
N ILE A 42 -24.99 -18.81 5.05
CA ILE A 42 -25.29 -17.49 5.62
C ILE A 42 -26.30 -16.72 4.76
N ILE A 43 -26.24 -16.85 3.43
CA ILE A 43 -27.23 -16.26 2.53
C ILE A 43 -28.62 -16.88 2.78
N ASN A 44 -28.66 -18.21 2.98
CA ASN A 44 -29.90 -18.94 3.19
C ASN A 44 -30.45 -18.81 4.61
N SER A 45 -29.66 -18.38 5.60
CA SER A 45 -30.10 -18.29 7.00
C SER A 45 -30.95 -17.04 7.31
N GLU A 46 -31.58 -16.42 6.30
CA GLU A 46 -32.42 -15.20 6.38
C GLU A 46 -31.89 -14.09 7.30
N SER A 47 -30.57 -14.06 7.49
CA SER A 47 -29.96 -13.18 8.46
C SER A 47 -29.65 -11.85 7.80
N ASN A 48 -30.12 -10.75 8.40
CA ASN A 48 -29.78 -9.36 8.02
C ASN A 48 -28.29 -9.02 8.29
N GLN A 49 -27.38 -9.97 8.11
CA GLN A 49 -25.95 -9.78 8.30
C GLN A 49 -25.38 -9.00 7.13
N THR A 50 -24.65 -7.93 7.46
CA THR A 50 -23.87 -7.16 6.49
C THR A 50 -22.78 -8.04 5.88
N LEU A 51 -22.42 -7.80 4.61
CA LEU A 51 -21.30 -8.50 3.93
C LEU A 51 -20.01 -8.50 4.76
N GLU A 52 -19.77 -7.44 5.54
CA GLU A 52 -18.64 -7.33 6.46
C GLU A 52 -18.71 -8.33 7.63
N GLN A 53 -19.89 -8.54 8.22
CA GLN A 53 -20.10 -9.55 9.27
C GLN A 53 -19.88 -10.96 8.72
N ILE A 54 -20.37 -11.24 7.51
CA ILE A 54 -20.17 -12.49 6.79
C ILE A 54 -18.67 -12.75 6.58
N GLU A 55 -17.94 -11.76 6.06
CA GLU A 55 -16.49 -11.86 5.83
C GLU A 55 -15.69 -12.04 7.12
N ASN A 56 -16.09 -11.39 8.21
CA ASN A 56 -15.46 -11.56 9.53
C ASN A 56 -15.77 -12.94 10.13
N ALA A 57 -16.98 -13.47 9.96
CA ALA A 57 -17.35 -14.81 10.39
C ALA A 57 -16.53 -15.87 9.64
N ILE A 58 -16.37 -15.70 8.32
CA ILE A 58 -15.53 -16.56 7.50
C ILE A 58 -14.05 -16.49 7.93
N ALA A 59 -13.52 -15.28 8.13
CA ALA A 59 -12.13 -15.11 8.58
C ALA A 59 -11.87 -15.85 9.90
N ARG A 60 -12.81 -15.75 10.86
CA ARG A 60 -12.76 -16.48 12.14
C ARG A 60 -12.79 -18.00 11.96
N LYS A 61 -13.75 -18.52 11.17
CA LYS A 61 -13.86 -19.97 10.91
C LYS A 61 -12.60 -20.55 10.26
N LEU A 62 -11.98 -19.81 9.34
CA LEU A 62 -10.77 -20.25 8.65
C LEU A 62 -9.48 -19.96 9.42
N GLY A 63 -9.55 -19.38 10.63
CA GLY A 63 -8.37 -19.01 11.41
C GLY A 63 -7.47 -17.98 10.71
N THR A 64 -8.04 -17.09 9.90
CA THR A 64 -7.31 -16.07 9.12
C THR A 64 -7.78 -14.66 9.41
N THR A 65 -7.13 -13.67 8.78
CA THR A 65 -7.56 -12.27 8.85
C THR A 65 -8.47 -11.93 7.66
N ARG A 66 -9.38 -10.96 7.84
CA ARG A 66 -10.22 -10.44 6.75
C ARG A 66 -9.41 -9.95 5.55
N VAL A 67 -8.20 -9.40 5.79
CA VAL A 67 -7.28 -8.98 4.71
C VAL A 67 -6.83 -10.18 3.87
N THR A 68 -6.55 -11.32 4.51
CA THR A 68 -6.23 -12.58 3.82
C THR A 68 -7.40 -13.04 2.96
N VAL A 69 -8.62 -12.99 3.48
CA VAL A 69 -9.84 -13.32 2.74
C VAL A 69 -10.03 -12.41 1.52
N TYR A 70 -9.83 -11.10 1.66
CA TYR A 70 -9.86 -10.16 0.52
C TYR A 70 -8.80 -10.46 -0.53
N LYS A 71 -7.58 -10.81 -0.08
CA LYS A 71 -6.50 -11.19 -0.98
C LYS A 71 -6.87 -12.44 -1.77
N TRP A 72 -7.44 -13.46 -1.11
CA TRP A 72 -7.92 -14.66 -1.80
C TRP A 72 -9.01 -14.34 -2.81
N LYS A 73 -10.02 -13.54 -2.44
CA LYS A 73 -11.05 -13.08 -3.39
C LYS A 73 -10.43 -12.41 -4.63
N ARG A 74 -9.44 -11.53 -4.43
CA ARG A 74 -8.74 -10.85 -5.53
C ARG A 74 -7.93 -11.83 -6.39
N ASP A 75 -7.14 -12.70 -5.78
CA ASP A 75 -6.29 -13.67 -6.47
C ASP A 75 -7.11 -14.68 -7.29
N LEU A 76 -8.38 -14.89 -6.92
CA LEU A 76 -9.34 -15.78 -7.57
C LEU A 76 -10.25 -15.07 -8.58
N GLY A 77 -10.04 -13.77 -8.85
CA GLY A 77 -10.92 -13.01 -9.73
C GLY A 77 -12.32 -12.73 -9.16
N MET A 78 -12.58 -13.10 -7.90
CA MET A 78 -13.79 -12.74 -7.14
C MET A 78 -13.69 -11.34 -6.55
N SER A 79 -12.94 -10.43 -7.19
CA SER A 79 -12.92 -9.03 -6.76
C SER A 79 -14.34 -8.50 -6.69
N ALA A 80 -14.62 -7.63 -5.71
CA ALA A 80 -15.85 -6.87 -5.70
C ALA A 80 -16.10 -6.33 -7.12
N PRO A 81 -17.36 -6.38 -7.61
CA PRO A 81 -17.68 -5.91 -8.95
C PRO A 81 -16.99 -4.57 -9.13
N THR A 82 -16.14 -4.49 -10.16
CA THR A 82 -15.45 -3.24 -10.49
C THR A 82 -16.52 -2.17 -10.51
N PRO A 83 -16.38 -1.07 -9.74
CA PRO A 83 -17.38 -0.03 -9.72
C PRO A 83 -17.72 0.31 -11.16
N PRO A 84 -19.00 0.41 -11.52
CA PRO A 84 -19.38 0.66 -12.90
C PRO A 84 -18.59 1.86 -13.43
N ALA A 85 -18.07 1.75 -14.64
CA ALA A 85 -17.23 2.78 -15.23
C ALA A 85 -18.11 4.00 -15.54
N TYR A 86 -18.19 4.94 -14.60
CA TYR A 86 -18.99 6.15 -14.81
C TYR A 86 -18.28 7.09 -15.78
N SER A 87 -19.00 7.52 -16.81
CA SER A 87 -18.58 8.60 -17.71
C SER A 87 -18.43 9.91 -16.93
N GLN A 88 -17.67 10.87 -17.46
CA GLN A 88 -17.47 12.16 -16.78
C GLN A 88 -18.80 12.91 -16.57
N LYS A 89 -19.74 12.82 -17.53
CA LYS A 89 -21.10 13.38 -17.44
C LYS A 89 -21.91 12.73 -16.32
N GLN A 90 -21.84 11.39 -16.20
CA GLN A 90 -22.50 10.67 -15.10
C GLN A 90 -21.92 11.05 -13.73
N LYS A 91 -20.60 11.17 -13.63
CA LYS A 91 -19.93 11.60 -12.38
C LYS A 91 -20.40 12.99 -11.95
N ARG A 92 -20.55 13.94 -12.88
CA ARG A 92 -21.12 15.28 -12.60
C ARG A 92 -22.54 15.19 -12.07
N LYS A 93 -23.43 14.50 -12.78
CA LYS A 93 -24.84 14.31 -12.37
C LYS A 93 -24.97 13.66 -10.99
N ILE A 94 -24.12 12.66 -10.70
CA ILE A 94 -24.09 12.00 -9.38
C ILE A 94 -23.62 12.97 -8.30
N VAL A 95 -22.57 13.76 -8.55
CA VAL A 95 -22.06 14.75 -7.58
C VAL A 95 -23.13 15.80 -7.27
N ASP A 96 -23.83 16.32 -8.29
CA ASP A 96 -24.87 17.35 -8.10
C ASP A 96 -26.09 16.80 -7.36
N ASN A 97 -26.53 15.59 -7.71
CA ASN A 97 -27.64 14.94 -7.00
C ASN A 97 -27.25 14.57 -5.57
N PHE A 98 -25.98 14.19 -5.35
CA PHE A 98 -25.46 13.90 -4.01
C PHE A 98 -25.41 15.14 -3.14
N THR A 99 -24.99 16.31 -3.65
CA THR A 99 -24.98 17.56 -2.87
C THR A 99 -26.40 18.03 -2.53
N LYS A 100 -27.35 17.97 -3.48
CA LYS A 100 -28.77 18.28 -3.24
C LYS A 100 -29.42 17.34 -2.23
N LEU A 101 -29.15 16.03 -2.33
CA LEU A 101 -29.67 15.05 -1.39
C LEU A 101 -29.07 15.24 0.00
N LYS A 102 -27.78 15.57 0.07
CA LYS A 102 -27.09 15.85 1.33
C LYS A 102 -27.67 17.06 2.06
N SER A 103 -27.99 18.15 1.35
CA SER A 103 -28.65 19.30 1.98
C SER A 103 -30.06 18.97 2.47
N LYS A 104 -30.84 18.22 1.68
CA LYS A 104 -32.19 17.76 2.07
C LYS A 104 -32.18 16.85 3.31
N ILE A 105 -31.26 15.87 3.37
CA ILE A 105 -31.14 15.01 4.55
C ILE A 105 -30.68 15.83 5.76
N ARG A 106 -29.77 16.80 5.59
CA ARG A 106 -29.31 17.65 6.68
C ARG A 106 -30.41 18.53 7.27
N SER A 107 -31.33 19.05 6.44
CA SER A 107 -32.47 19.83 6.94
C SER A 107 -33.51 18.95 7.64
N GLN A 108 -33.69 17.70 7.18
CA GLN A 108 -34.63 16.76 7.80
C GLN A 108 -34.08 16.13 9.09
N PHE A 109 -32.76 15.93 9.19
CA PHE A 109 -32.11 15.24 10.30
C PHE A 109 -30.90 16.06 10.81
N PRO A 110 -31.13 17.17 11.54
CA PRO A 110 -30.06 18.04 12.01
C PRO A 110 -29.14 17.37 13.04
N SER A 111 -29.61 16.33 13.72
CA SER A 111 -28.84 15.54 14.69
C SER A 111 -27.86 14.55 14.07
N PHE A 112 -27.99 14.24 12.77
CA PHE A 112 -27.11 13.25 12.12
C PHE A 112 -25.71 13.83 11.91
N SER A 113 -24.69 13.01 12.16
CA SER A 113 -23.32 13.39 11.85
C SER A 113 -23.13 13.54 10.33
N PHE A 114 -22.21 14.41 9.93
CA PHE A 114 -21.89 14.62 8.52
C PHE A 114 -21.55 13.32 7.77
N LYS A 115 -20.92 12.37 8.47
CA LYS A 115 -20.54 11.05 7.91
C LYS A 115 -21.76 10.16 7.67
N GLU A 116 -22.75 10.19 8.56
CA GLU A 116 -23.99 9.42 8.39
C GLU A 116 -24.82 9.96 7.23
N ILE A 117 -24.94 11.29 7.13
CA ILE A 117 -25.61 11.95 6.01
C ILE A 117 -24.94 11.59 4.68
N GLU A 118 -23.61 11.65 4.62
CA GLU A 118 -22.87 11.25 3.42
C GLU A 118 -23.08 9.79 3.04
N ASN A 119 -23.04 8.89 4.03
CA ASN A 119 -23.27 7.47 3.78
C ASN A 119 -24.70 7.22 3.28
N ALA A 120 -25.71 7.81 3.92
CA ALA A 120 -27.12 7.69 3.53
C ALA A 120 -27.36 8.21 2.10
N ALA A 121 -26.83 9.39 1.77
CA ALA A 121 -26.94 9.93 0.42
C ALA A 121 -26.23 9.07 -0.62
N SER A 122 -25.07 8.50 -0.28
CA SER A 122 -24.25 7.70 -1.20
C SER A 122 -24.90 6.35 -1.59
N LYS A 123 -25.71 5.77 -0.69
CA LYS A 123 -26.45 4.52 -0.95
C LYS A 123 -27.37 4.64 -2.18
N LYS A 124 -28.00 5.80 -2.42
CA LYS A 124 -28.88 6.01 -3.59
C LYS A 124 -28.16 5.92 -4.93
N PHE A 125 -26.86 6.15 -4.96
CA PHE A 125 -26.08 6.16 -6.21
C PHE A 125 -25.29 4.88 -6.42
N ASN A 126 -25.32 3.93 -5.47
CA ASN A 126 -24.47 2.74 -5.44
C ASN A 126 -22.96 3.06 -5.59
N VAL A 127 -22.53 4.21 -5.03
CA VAL A 127 -21.13 4.65 -5.02
C VAL A 127 -20.78 5.07 -3.60
N CYS A 128 -19.63 4.65 -3.08
CA CYS A 128 -19.23 5.08 -1.73
C CYS A 128 -19.01 6.60 -1.66
N ALA A 129 -19.42 7.23 -0.54
CA ALA A 129 -19.28 8.67 -0.32
C ALA A 129 -17.87 9.20 -0.56
N LYS A 130 -16.83 8.43 -0.18
CA LYS A 130 -15.41 8.78 -0.43
C LYS A 130 -15.09 8.95 -1.92
N THR A 131 -15.66 8.11 -2.77
CA THR A 131 -15.48 8.19 -4.23
C THR A 131 -16.21 9.40 -4.80
N ILE A 132 -17.45 9.65 -4.39
CA ILE A 132 -18.22 10.83 -4.81
C ILE A 132 -17.49 12.11 -4.39
N ASN A 133 -17.03 12.19 -3.13
CA ASN A 133 -16.25 13.33 -2.63
C ASN A 133 -14.95 13.53 -3.42
N ARG A 134 -14.26 12.44 -3.81
CA ARG A 134 -13.09 12.53 -4.70
C ARG A 134 -13.46 13.05 -6.10
N TRP A 135 -14.59 12.66 -6.66
CA TRP A 135 -15.08 13.21 -7.94
C TRP A 135 -15.45 14.67 -7.81
N LYS A 136 -16.14 15.06 -6.74
CA LYS A 136 -16.47 16.46 -6.43
C LYS A 136 -15.21 17.32 -6.45
N LYS A 137 -14.14 16.90 -5.75
CA LYS A 137 -12.85 17.60 -5.74
C LYS A 137 -12.21 17.74 -7.14
N LYS A 138 -12.48 16.82 -8.07
CA LYS A 138 -11.94 16.85 -9.44
C LYS A 138 -12.80 17.67 -10.40
N ILE A 139 -14.12 17.59 -10.26
CA ILE A 139 -15.10 18.23 -11.14
C ILE A 139 -15.19 19.71 -10.83
N ASP A 140 -15.24 20.05 -9.55
CA ASP A 140 -15.35 21.40 -9.08
C ASP A 140 -14.22 21.68 -8.08
N PRO A 141 -13.02 22.02 -8.59
CA PRO A 141 -11.91 22.44 -7.74
C PRO A 141 -12.26 23.67 -6.90
N SER A 142 -13.21 24.51 -7.34
CA SER A 142 -13.63 25.72 -6.64
C SER A 142 -14.44 25.41 -5.37
N SER A 143 -15.22 24.32 -5.36
CA SER A 143 -15.90 23.82 -4.15
C SER A 143 -14.95 23.34 -3.07
N VAL A 144 -13.68 23.11 -3.42
CA VAL A 144 -12.61 22.89 -2.46
C VAL A 144 -12.09 24.27 -2.05
N LEU A 145 -12.80 24.88 -1.08
CA LEU A 145 -12.35 26.07 -0.33
C LEU A 145 -10.89 25.97 0.16
N GLU A 146 -10.28 24.78 0.14
CA GLU A 146 -8.88 24.53 0.49
C GLU A 146 -7.86 25.18 -0.47
N ASN A 147 -8.24 25.61 -1.69
CA ASN A 147 -7.30 26.19 -2.66
C ASN A 147 -7.75 27.55 -3.25
N LYS A 148 -8.39 28.42 -2.45
CA LYS A 148 -8.33 29.85 -2.83
C LYS A 148 -6.85 30.24 -2.84
N HIS A 149 -6.32 30.65 -3.98
CA HIS A 149 -4.99 31.24 -4.04
C HIS A 149 -5.06 32.61 -3.36
N TYR A 150 -4.82 32.61 -2.06
CA TYR A 150 -4.69 33.84 -1.30
C TYR A 150 -3.39 34.53 -1.73
N SER A 151 -3.49 35.78 -2.15
CA SER A 151 -2.32 36.62 -2.45
C SER A 151 -1.44 36.73 -1.20
N ALA A 152 -0.14 36.96 -1.39
CA ALA A 152 0.78 37.12 -0.25
C ALA A 152 0.32 38.24 0.70
N ALA A 153 -0.19 39.35 0.16
CA ALA A 153 -0.76 40.45 0.94
C ALA A 153 -1.96 40.00 1.79
N HIS A 154 -2.91 39.26 1.20
CA HIS A 154 -4.08 38.79 1.93
C HIS A 154 -3.73 37.73 2.99
N LYS A 155 -2.75 36.85 2.70
CA LYS A 155 -2.21 35.93 3.71
C LYS A 155 -1.65 36.70 4.90
N MET A 156 -0.86 37.76 4.66
CA MET A 156 -0.29 38.59 5.73
C MET A 156 -1.37 39.32 6.54
N GLU A 157 -2.39 39.87 5.88
CA GLU A 157 -3.51 40.53 6.55
C GLU A 157 -4.27 39.56 7.48
N LEU A 158 -4.58 38.36 7.01
CA LEU A 158 -5.22 37.33 7.82
C LEU A 158 -4.34 36.87 8.99
N MET A 159 -3.01 36.84 8.80
CA MET A 159 -2.10 36.53 9.89
C MET A 159 -1.98 37.65 10.93
N LYS A 160 -2.11 38.93 10.54
CA LYS A 160 -2.22 40.03 11.51
C LYS A 160 -3.47 39.85 12.38
N LYS A 161 -4.63 39.58 11.78
CA LYS A 161 -5.88 39.29 12.49
C LYS A 161 -5.75 38.05 13.40
N TYR A 162 -5.05 37.01 12.94
CA TYR A 162 -4.73 35.85 13.78
C TYR A 162 -3.99 36.25 15.06
N HIS A 163 -2.96 37.10 14.95
CA HIS A 163 -2.19 37.56 16.11
C HIS A 163 -2.99 38.47 17.03
N GLU A 164 -3.84 39.34 16.50
CA GLU A 164 -4.77 40.15 17.29
C GLU A 164 -5.75 39.28 18.10
N ILE A 165 -6.39 38.30 17.46
CA ILE A 165 -7.27 37.34 18.14
C ILE A 165 -6.51 36.58 19.23
N LYS A 166 -5.28 36.14 18.95
CA LYS A 166 -4.45 35.40 19.90
C LYS A 166 -3.93 36.25 21.06
N LYS A 167 -3.71 37.55 20.83
CA LYS A 167 -3.34 38.52 21.86
C LYS A 167 -4.51 38.79 22.81
N ASN A 168 -5.72 38.90 22.26
CA ASN A 168 -6.93 39.14 23.04
C ASN A 168 -7.40 37.89 23.79
N ASP A 169 -7.25 36.70 23.19
CA ASP A 169 -7.54 35.42 23.82
C ASP A 169 -6.37 34.41 23.60
N PRO A 170 -5.41 34.36 24.53
CA PRO A 170 -4.30 33.42 24.49
C PRO A 170 -4.73 31.95 24.54
N ASN A 171 -5.93 31.65 25.03
CA ASN A 171 -6.44 30.28 25.21
C ASN A 171 -7.31 29.78 24.04
N SER A 172 -7.68 30.66 23.12
CA SER A 172 -8.42 30.32 21.88
C SER A 172 -7.80 29.14 21.12
N LYS A 173 -8.62 28.15 20.76
CA LYS A 173 -8.14 27.03 19.93
C LYS A 173 -7.93 27.50 18.49
N GLU A 174 -6.87 27.03 17.84
CA GLU A 174 -6.56 27.41 16.46
C GLU A 174 -7.70 27.11 15.46
N THR A 175 -8.50 26.08 15.74
CA THR A 175 -9.68 25.73 14.95
C THR A 175 -10.72 26.83 14.96
N ASP A 176 -10.91 27.49 16.09
CA ASP A 176 -11.95 28.48 16.31
C ASP A 176 -11.53 29.80 15.66
N ILE A 177 -10.25 30.15 15.78
CA ILE A 177 -9.64 31.29 15.06
C ILE A 177 -9.74 31.08 13.54
N ALA A 178 -9.45 29.88 13.04
CA ALA A 178 -9.57 29.58 11.62
C ALA A 178 -11.01 29.77 11.11
N VAL A 179 -12.01 29.37 11.91
CA VAL A 179 -13.43 29.60 11.61
C VAL A 179 -13.76 31.09 11.58
N GLN A 180 -13.29 31.88 12.55
CA GLN A 180 -13.48 33.34 12.58
C GLN A 180 -12.86 34.02 11.35
N LEU A 181 -11.67 33.59 10.94
CA LEU A 181 -10.98 34.08 9.75
C LEU A 181 -11.56 33.53 8.42
N LYS A 182 -12.59 32.68 8.48
CA LYS A 182 -13.20 32.02 7.32
C LYS A 182 -12.18 31.28 6.44
N ILE A 183 -11.17 30.67 7.06
CA ILE A 183 -10.15 29.85 6.40
C ILE A 183 -10.16 28.42 6.92
N PRO A 184 -9.81 27.41 6.11
CA PRO A 184 -9.66 26.05 6.61
C PRO A 184 -8.54 25.96 7.68
N PRO A 185 -8.72 25.24 8.79
CA PRO A 185 -7.69 25.11 9.84
C PRO A 185 -6.34 24.59 9.33
N ARG A 186 -6.37 23.73 8.30
CA ARG A 186 -5.17 23.22 7.65
C ARG A 186 -4.40 24.30 6.90
N THR A 187 -5.11 25.25 6.30
CA THR A 187 -4.52 26.40 5.59
C THR A 187 -3.82 27.31 6.59
N LEU A 188 -4.46 27.64 7.71
CA LEU A 188 -3.85 28.40 8.81
C LEU A 188 -2.56 27.73 9.33
N SER A 189 -2.60 26.43 9.60
CA SER A 189 -1.41 25.66 10.04
C SER A 189 -0.28 25.68 9.00
N THR A 190 -0.62 25.71 7.71
CA THR A 190 0.36 25.79 6.63
C THR A 190 0.97 27.18 6.57
N TRP A 191 0.17 28.25 6.63
CA TRP A 191 0.69 29.63 6.61
C TRP A 191 1.56 29.96 7.81
N LYS A 192 1.19 29.47 9.00
CA LYS A 192 2.06 29.60 10.19
C LYS A 192 3.44 28.96 9.97
N LYS A 193 3.54 27.90 9.15
CA LYS A 193 4.81 27.27 8.79
C LYS A 193 5.52 28.01 7.65
N GLU A 194 4.78 28.52 6.66
CA GLU A 194 5.35 29.29 5.54
C GLU A 194 5.95 30.62 6.00
N LEU A 195 5.33 31.27 6.98
CA LEU A 195 5.75 32.55 7.53
C LEU A 195 6.64 32.42 8.77
N ASP A 196 7.09 31.20 9.09
CA ASP A 196 7.89 30.87 10.28
C ASP A 196 7.32 31.37 11.63
N LEU A 197 6.01 31.65 11.67
CA LEU A 197 5.28 32.05 12.88
C LEU A 197 5.11 30.90 13.87
N VAL A 198 5.26 29.66 13.43
CA VAL A 198 5.62 28.58 14.35
C VAL A 198 7.09 28.77 14.68
N GLN A 199 7.36 29.57 15.71
CA GLN A 199 8.70 29.70 16.26
C GLN A 199 9.16 28.31 16.69
N LYS A 200 9.88 27.63 15.80
CA LYS A 200 10.54 26.38 16.13
C LYS A 200 11.59 26.79 17.13
N GLN A 201 11.38 26.48 18.39
CA GLN A 201 12.44 26.59 19.38
C GLN A 201 13.63 25.79 18.85
N ASN A 202 14.67 26.50 18.43
CA ASN A 202 15.87 25.92 17.88
C ASN A 202 16.75 25.55 19.07
N TYR A 203 16.52 24.36 19.59
CA TYR A 203 17.33 23.82 20.67
C TYR A 203 18.73 23.46 20.16
N SER A 204 19.76 23.99 20.81
CA SER A 204 21.14 23.52 20.70
C SER A 204 21.24 22.05 21.10
N ASN A 205 22.28 21.35 20.66
CA ASN A 205 22.45 19.94 21.05
C ASN A 205 22.65 19.77 22.56
N LYS A 206 23.23 20.77 23.24
CA LYS A 206 23.36 20.81 24.70
C LYS A 206 21.98 20.86 25.39
N GLU A 207 21.12 21.80 24.99
CA GLU A 207 19.76 21.90 25.55
C GLU A 207 18.92 20.66 25.28
N LYS A 208 19.03 20.07 24.07
CA LYS A 208 18.35 18.80 23.75
C LYS A 208 18.78 17.69 24.71
N MET A 209 20.09 17.58 25.01
CA MET A 209 20.62 16.59 25.94
C MET A 209 20.10 16.82 27.37
N GLU A 210 20.13 18.06 27.86
CA GLU A 210 19.64 18.42 29.19
C GLU A 210 18.15 18.10 29.35
N LEU A 211 17.32 18.43 28.35
CA LEU A 211 15.89 18.12 28.35
C LEU A 211 15.64 16.61 28.29
N ILE A 212 16.44 15.86 27.52
CA ILE A 212 16.36 14.40 27.49
C ILE A 212 16.72 13.79 28.85
N GLN A 213 17.75 14.30 29.52
CA GLN A 213 18.14 13.83 30.85
C GLN A 213 17.07 14.15 31.90
N LYS A 214 16.53 15.37 31.91
CA LYS A 214 15.40 15.75 32.77
C LYS A 214 14.20 14.83 32.55
N PHE A 215 13.86 14.57 31.28
CA PHE A 215 12.79 13.65 30.91
C PHE A 215 12.99 12.23 31.47
N GLU A 216 14.19 11.64 31.31
CA GLU A 216 14.47 10.30 31.83
C GLU A 216 14.49 10.27 33.37
N LYS A 217 14.98 11.33 34.03
CA LYS A 217 14.95 11.47 35.48
C LYS A 217 13.52 11.49 36.01
N MET A 218 12.64 12.32 35.43
CA MET A 218 11.22 12.37 35.81
C MET A 218 10.53 11.03 35.57
N LYS A 219 10.81 10.40 34.42
CA LYS A 219 10.25 9.10 34.07
C LYS A 219 10.70 7.99 35.03
N SER A 220 11.94 8.01 35.50
CA SER A 220 12.47 7.00 36.43
C SER A 220 11.85 7.08 37.83
N LYS A 221 11.38 8.27 38.25
CA LYS A 221 10.70 8.47 39.53
C LYS A 221 9.27 7.93 39.55
N GLN A 222 8.67 7.73 38.38
CA GLN A 222 7.35 7.13 38.27
C GLN A 222 7.45 5.62 38.08
N SER A 223 6.94 4.88 39.05
CA SER A 223 6.92 3.42 39.10
C SER A 223 6.11 2.77 37.97
N GLN A 224 5.29 3.53 37.23
CA GLN A 224 4.50 3.04 36.10
C GLN A 224 4.84 3.77 34.79
N SER A 225 5.52 3.06 33.88
CA SER A 225 5.83 3.58 32.54
C SER A 225 4.62 3.47 31.59
N SER A 226 3.62 4.35 31.75
CA SER A 226 2.54 4.47 30.76
C SER A 226 2.93 5.45 29.64
N SER A 227 2.40 5.25 28.42
CA SER A 227 2.68 6.20 27.32
C SER A 227 2.06 7.57 27.59
N LYS A 228 0.89 7.61 28.24
CA LYS A 228 0.22 8.85 28.66
C LYS A 228 1.08 9.67 29.62
N MET A 229 1.75 9.00 30.55
CA MET A 229 2.65 9.65 31.49
C MET A 229 3.88 10.25 30.79
N SER A 230 4.44 9.54 29.80
CA SER A 230 5.54 10.08 28.97
C SER A 230 5.12 11.32 28.17
N GLU A 231 3.85 11.39 27.75
CA GLU A 231 3.30 12.59 27.08
C GLU A 231 3.12 13.75 28.06
N GLN A 232 2.69 13.49 29.29
CA GLN A 232 2.57 14.51 30.35
C GLN A 232 3.93 15.10 30.74
N ILE A 233 4.94 14.26 31.03
CA ILE A 233 6.30 14.73 31.35
C ILE A 233 6.87 15.59 30.21
N ALA A 234 6.69 15.17 28.96
CA ALA A 234 7.17 15.96 27.83
C ALA A 234 6.47 17.33 27.76
N LYS A 235 5.15 17.35 28.00
CA LYS A 235 4.37 18.58 28.04
C LYS A 235 4.82 19.52 29.17
N GLU A 236 5.14 19.00 30.35
CA GLU A 236 5.71 19.77 31.47
C GLU A 236 7.07 20.39 31.11
N LEU A 237 7.87 19.71 30.28
CA LEU A 237 9.13 20.23 29.75
C LEU A 237 8.94 21.21 28.58
N GLY A 238 7.70 21.54 28.19
CA GLY A 238 7.42 22.44 27.06
C GLY A 238 7.70 21.83 25.68
N VAL A 239 7.88 20.51 25.58
CA VAL A 239 8.30 19.83 24.34
C VAL A 239 7.38 18.66 24.02
N SER A 240 7.06 18.43 22.75
CA SER A 240 6.27 17.24 22.39
C SER A 240 7.06 15.94 22.65
N TYR A 241 6.38 14.88 23.12
CA TYR A 241 7.02 13.56 23.30
C TYR A 241 7.70 13.04 22.02
N PHE A 242 7.10 13.30 20.86
CA PHE A 242 7.67 12.95 19.56
C PHE A 242 8.97 13.70 19.26
N THR A 243 9.06 14.97 19.69
CA THR A 243 10.28 15.79 19.57
C THR A 243 11.41 15.19 20.41
N ILE A 244 11.15 14.84 21.67
CA ILE A 244 12.14 14.16 22.54
C ILE A 244 12.60 12.83 21.89
N CYS A 245 11.65 12.02 21.37
CA CYS A 245 11.98 10.79 20.67
C CYS A 245 12.84 11.03 19.42
N ARG A 246 12.60 12.12 18.68
CA ARG A 246 13.38 12.51 17.51
C ARG A 246 14.79 12.94 17.92
N TRP A 247 14.94 13.76 18.96
CA TRP A 247 16.25 14.19 19.46
C TRP A 247 17.09 13.01 19.93
N LYS A 248 16.50 12.04 20.65
CA LYS A 248 17.20 10.81 21.03
C LYS A 248 17.78 10.06 19.82
N ARG A 249 17.07 10.04 18.69
CA ARG A 249 17.59 9.44 17.44
C ARG A 249 18.68 10.29 16.79
N GLN A 250 18.56 11.61 16.84
CA GLN A 250 19.53 12.52 16.23
C GLN A 250 20.87 12.55 16.98
N LEU A 251 20.83 12.37 18.30
CA LEU A 251 22.00 12.37 19.18
C LEU A 251 22.56 10.96 19.41
N ASP A 252 22.12 9.98 18.61
CA ASP A 252 22.48 8.56 18.76
C ASP A 252 22.33 8.00 20.19
N LEU A 253 21.46 8.63 20.99
CA LEU A 253 20.88 8.05 22.20
C LEU A 253 19.86 7.00 21.76
N LYS A 254 20.38 5.96 21.10
CA LYS A 254 19.62 4.75 20.77
C LYS A 254 18.88 4.38 22.03
N ARG A 255 17.57 4.16 21.92
CA ARG A 255 16.83 3.43 22.96
C ARG A 255 17.71 2.24 23.28
N LYS A 256 18.29 2.19 24.49
CA LYS A 256 19.12 1.05 24.91
C LYS A 256 18.37 -0.18 24.44
N PRO A 257 18.91 -0.97 23.49
CA PRO A 257 18.18 -2.10 22.98
C PRO A 257 17.79 -2.89 24.21
N THR A 258 16.48 -3.06 24.42
CA THR A 258 15.95 -3.59 25.68
C THR A 258 16.53 -4.98 25.99
N TYR A 259 17.09 -5.63 24.96
CA TYR A 259 17.71 -6.93 25.00
C TYR A 259 18.97 -6.91 24.13
N THR A 260 20.11 -7.26 24.72
CA THR A 260 21.34 -7.58 23.96
C THR A 260 21.10 -8.84 23.11
N GLU A 261 21.98 -9.12 22.15
CA GLU A 261 21.83 -10.36 21.36
C GLU A 261 21.92 -11.61 22.25
N SER A 262 22.75 -11.57 23.30
CA SER A 262 22.84 -12.64 24.30
C SER A 262 21.53 -12.82 25.09
N ASP A 263 20.88 -11.73 25.49
CA ASP A 263 19.59 -11.78 26.19
C ASP A 263 18.50 -12.37 25.29
N LYS A 264 18.49 -11.98 24.02
CA LYS A 264 17.54 -12.54 23.04
C LYS A 264 17.72 -14.05 22.92
N MET A 265 18.95 -14.54 22.84
CA MET A 265 19.24 -15.98 22.77
C MET A 265 18.74 -16.70 24.01
N LYS A 266 19.08 -16.22 25.22
CA LYS A 266 18.60 -16.78 26.49
C LYS A 266 17.07 -16.80 26.59
N LEU A 267 16.40 -15.74 26.12
CA LEU A 267 14.94 -15.65 26.11
C LEU A 267 14.30 -16.58 25.08
N MET A 268 14.92 -16.78 23.90
CA MET A 268 14.44 -17.74 22.91
C MET A 268 14.61 -19.18 23.39
N GLU A 269 15.71 -19.51 24.07
CA GLU A 269 15.87 -20.81 24.72
C GLU A 269 14.77 -21.06 25.76
N LYS A 270 14.49 -20.08 26.64
CA LYS A 270 13.37 -20.16 27.59
C LYS A 270 12.04 -20.35 26.87
N TYR A 271 11.78 -19.61 25.79
CA TYR A 271 10.59 -19.76 24.96
C TYR A 271 10.44 -21.20 24.43
N PHE A 272 11.48 -21.78 23.81
CA PHE A 272 11.42 -23.14 23.28
C PHE A 272 11.28 -24.20 24.38
N LYS A 273 11.91 -24.00 25.55
CA LYS A 273 11.72 -24.86 26.73
C LYS A 273 10.26 -24.86 27.20
N ILE A 274 9.63 -23.69 27.32
CA ILE A 274 8.21 -23.57 27.68
C ILE A 274 7.33 -24.21 26.60
N LYS A 275 7.59 -23.92 25.32
CA LYS A 275 6.79 -24.43 24.20
C LYS A 275 6.87 -25.95 24.03
N ARG A 276 8.01 -26.56 24.38
CA ARG A 276 8.19 -28.02 24.38
C ARG A 276 7.42 -28.69 25.52
N ARG A 277 7.42 -28.10 26.72
CA ARG A 277 6.68 -28.63 27.89
C ARG A 277 5.17 -28.43 27.78
N HIS A 278 4.75 -27.35 27.11
CA HIS A 278 3.35 -26.93 27.00
C HIS A 278 3.00 -26.58 25.56
N PRO A 279 2.86 -27.58 24.67
CA PRO A 279 2.56 -27.36 23.26
C PRO A 279 1.24 -26.60 23.04
N GLU A 280 0.28 -26.74 23.95
CA GLU A 280 -1.04 -26.09 23.98
C GLU A 280 -0.98 -24.57 24.25
N LEU A 281 0.08 -24.07 24.88
CA LEU A 281 0.20 -22.63 25.15
C LEU A 281 0.41 -21.85 23.86
N SER A 282 -0.43 -20.84 23.64
CA SER A 282 -0.27 -19.91 22.52
C SER A 282 0.97 -19.04 22.69
N ASP A 283 1.60 -18.67 21.58
CA ASP A 283 2.77 -17.77 21.55
C ASP A 283 2.49 -16.47 22.35
N VAL A 284 1.27 -15.96 22.26
CA VAL A 284 0.85 -14.77 23.02
C VAL A 284 0.96 -14.99 24.54
N LYS A 285 0.50 -16.14 25.07
CA LYS A 285 0.59 -16.46 26.50
C LYS A 285 2.05 -16.60 26.95
N ILE A 286 2.89 -17.25 26.14
CA ILE A 286 4.32 -17.41 26.44
C ILE A 286 5.04 -16.05 26.41
N SER A 287 4.74 -15.20 25.43
CA SER A 287 5.32 -13.84 25.34
C SER A 287 5.01 -12.99 26.57
N LYS A 288 3.77 -13.09 27.10
CA LYS A 288 3.37 -12.42 28.34
C LYS A 288 4.15 -12.96 29.55
N ARG A 289 4.29 -14.29 29.67
CA ARG A 289 5.09 -14.92 30.76
C ARG A 289 6.55 -14.49 30.74
N LEU A 290 7.12 -14.26 29.56
CA LEU A 290 8.50 -13.80 29.40
C LEU A 290 8.66 -12.27 29.46
N ASN A 291 7.55 -11.52 29.62
CA ASN A 291 7.53 -10.06 29.56
C ASN A 291 8.12 -9.48 28.25
N ILE A 292 7.87 -10.15 27.12
CA ILE A 292 8.33 -9.72 25.79
C ILE A 292 7.11 -9.38 24.93
N ASN A 293 7.20 -8.30 24.17
CA ASN A 293 6.19 -8.01 23.15
C ASN A 293 6.14 -9.15 22.10
N ASN A 294 4.96 -9.74 21.90
CA ASN A 294 4.74 -10.86 20.97
C ASN A 294 5.33 -10.62 19.55
N SER A 295 5.28 -9.37 19.05
CA SER A 295 5.85 -9.01 17.75
C SER A 295 7.38 -9.15 17.72
N ASN A 296 8.07 -8.78 18.80
CA ASN A 296 9.52 -8.93 18.93
C ASN A 296 9.89 -10.41 19.07
N MET A 297 9.17 -11.15 19.91
CA MET A 297 9.38 -12.59 20.09
C MET A 297 9.22 -13.35 18.76
N TRP A 298 8.20 -13.03 17.96
CA TRP A 298 8.02 -13.63 16.63
C TRP A 298 9.20 -13.34 15.71
N LYS A 299 9.67 -12.08 15.65
CA LYS A 299 10.84 -11.70 14.85
C LYS A 299 12.11 -12.46 15.29
N TRP A 300 12.37 -12.54 16.60
CA TRP A 300 13.54 -13.24 17.12
C TRP A 300 13.48 -14.74 16.85
N ARG A 301 12.30 -15.36 16.97
CA ARG A 301 12.10 -16.76 16.58
C ARG A 301 12.45 -17.00 15.12
N GLN A 302 12.02 -16.13 14.21
CA GLN A 302 12.38 -16.24 12.79
C GLN A 302 13.89 -16.11 12.58
N GLN A 303 14.55 -15.17 13.27
CA GLN A 303 16.00 -15.00 13.21
C GLN A 303 16.74 -16.23 13.74
N PHE A 304 16.28 -16.80 14.86
CA PHE A 304 16.87 -17.98 15.49
C PHE A 304 16.76 -19.22 14.60
N VAL A 305 15.58 -19.48 14.03
CA VAL A 305 15.36 -20.60 13.10
C VAL A 305 16.25 -20.45 11.86
N ASN A 306 16.37 -19.24 11.32
CA ASN A 306 17.22 -18.99 10.16
C ASN A 306 18.71 -19.12 10.47
N LYS A 307 19.16 -18.68 11.66
CA LYS A 307 20.56 -18.83 12.10
C LYS A 307 20.94 -20.31 12.24
N ASN A 308 20.09 -21.11 12.88
CA ASN A 308 20.36 -22.54 13.07
C ASN A 308 20.36 -23.32 11.74
N ALA A 309 19.44 -22.97 10.83
CA ALA A 309 19.42 -23.57 9.49
C ALA A 309 20.69 -23.27 8.68
N ASN A 310 21.38 -22.15 8.98
CA ASN A 310 22.63 -21.78 8.33
C ASN A 310 23.86 -22.36 9.06
N SER A 311 23.84 -22.49 10.39
CA SER A 311 24.97 -23.08 11.14
C SER A 311 25.09 -24.59 10.87
N GLU A 312 23.97 -25.32 10.75
CA GLU A 312 23.95 -26.73 10.36
C GLU A 312 24.41 -26.97 8.91
N SER A 313 24.57 -25.91 8.11
CA SER A 313 25.11 -26.00 6.75
C SER A 313 26.63 -25.81 6.68
N SER A 314 27.31 -25.65 7.82
CA SER A 314 28.73 -25.30 7.90
C SER A 314 29.62 -26.37 8.56
N SER A 315 29.06 -27.45 9.10
CA SER A 315 29.84 -28.52 9.74
C SER A 315 29.74 -29.82 8.92
N ASN A 316 30.73 -30.04 8.05
CA ASN A 316 31.26 -31.31 7.52
C ASN A 316 30.31 -32.44 7.09
N ASP A 317 29.07 -32.15 6.73
CA ASP A 317 28.22 -33.10 6.03
C ASP A 317 28.17 -32.70 4.56
N GLU A 318 28.61 -33.57 3.64
CA GLU A 318 28.53 -33.43 2.18
C GLU A 318 27.06 -33.46 1.70
N ARG A 319 26.24 -32.58 2.27
CA ARG A 319 24.88 -32.33 1.81
C ARG A 319 24.98 -31.51 0.52
N PRO A 320 24.42 -31.99 -0.60
CA PRO A 320 24.55 -31.32 -1.88
C PRO A 320 23.92 -29.95 -1.76
N LYS A 321 24.77 -28.92 -1.89
CA LYS A 321 24.41 -27.50 -2.02
C LYS A 321 23.09 -27.43 -2.78
N LYS A 322 22.01 -27.00 -2.12
CA LYS A 322 20.81 -26.57 -2.84
C LYS A 322 21.32 -25.52 -3.82
N LYS A 323 21.44 -25.87 -5.11
CA LYS A 323 21.56 -24.91 -6.19
C LYS A 323 20.37 -23.98 -6.00
N GLN A 324 20.59 -22.84 -5.32
CA GLN A 324 19.87 -21.65 -5.69
C GLN A 324 20.08 -21.61 -7.19
N LEU A 325 19.01 -21.81 -7.95
CA LEU A 325 19.04 -21.58 -9.38
C LEU A 325 19.44 -20.11 -9.48
N GLU A 326 20.75 -19.86 -9.61
CA GLU A 326 21.30 -18.53 -9.70
C GLU A 326 20.45 -17.86 -10.76
N ARG A 327 19.93 -16.68 -10.42
CA ARG A 327 19.17 -15.90 -11.39
C ARG A 327 20.15 -15.57 -12.50
N LYS A 328 20.24 -16.44 -13.52
CA LYS A 328 20.99 -16.19 -14.75
C LYS A 328 20.52 -14.83 -15.23
N ARG A 329 21.41 -13.85 -15.15
CA ARG A 329 21.15 -12.53 -15.69
C ARG A 329 21.30 -12.67 -17.18
N TYR A 330 20.19 -12.95 -17.86
CA TYR A 330 20.16 -12.94 -19.31
C TYR A 330 20.55 -11.54 -19.80
N SER A 331 21.50 -11.48 -20.72
CA SER A 331 21.74 -10.30 -21.54
C SER A 331 20.48 -9.92 -22.30
N ASP A 332 20.37 -8.67 -22.76
CA ASP A 332 19.18 -8.25 -23.49
C ASP A 332 19.04 -8.96 -24.84
N LYS A 333 20.15 -9.39 -25.46
CA LYS A 333 20.16 -10.24 -26.65
C LYS A 333 19.54 -11.62 -26.37
N GLU A 334 19.94 -12.29 -25.29
CA GLU A 334 19.37 -13.58 -24.88
C GLU A 334 17.88 -13.45 -24.52
N LYS A 335 17.48 -12.37 -23.82
CA LYS A 335 16.06 -12.13 -23.53
C LYS A 335 15.24 -11.99 -24.81
N MET A 336 15.76 -11.27 -25.81
CA MET A 336 15.08 -11.09 -27.10
C MET A 336 14.95 -12.42 -27.85
N GLU A 337 16.00 -13.23 -27.86
CA GLU A 337 15.99 -14.52 -28.55
C GLU A 337 15.05 -15.53 -27.88
N LEU A 338 15.09 -15.64 -26.55
CA LEU A 338 14.14 -16.47 -25.81
C LEU A 338 12.70 -15.99 -25.97
N THR A 339 12.49 -14.68 -26.08
CA THR A 339 11.16 -14.11 -26.38
C THR A 339 10.69 -14.52 -27.78
N ARG A 340 11.57 -14.51 -28.80
CA ARG A 340 11.24 -15.00 -30.16
C ARG A 340 10.86 -16.47 -30.15
N LYS A 341 11.68 -17.32 -29.49
CA LYS A 341 11.42 -18.77 -29.36
C LYS A 341 10.08 -19.04 -28.64
N TYR A 342 9.79 -18.30 -27.57
CA TYR A 342 8.49 -18.35 -26.89
C TYR A 342 7.30 -18.08 -27.83
N TYR A 343 7.40 -17.04 -28.66
CA TYR A 343 6.33 -16.71 -29.61
C TYR A 343 6.18 -17.75 -30.73
N GLN A 344 7.29 -18.31 -31.22
CA GLN A 344 7.25 -19.40 -32.19
C GLN A 344 6.52 -20.63 -31.61
N ILE A 345 6.83 -21.03 -30.37
CA ILE A 345 6.19 -22.17 -29.70
C ILE A 345 4.67 -21.94 -29.53
N ILE A 346 4.25 -20.73 -29.13
CA ILE A 346 2.82 -20.43 -28.98
C ILE A 346 2.10 -20.35 -30.33
N LYS A 347 2.79 -19.89 -31.39
CA LYS A 347 2.22 -19.84 -32.74
C LYS A 347 2.00 -21.25 -33.30
N SER A 348 2.92 -22.18 -33.05
CA SER A 348 2.80 -23.57 -33.48
C SER A 348 1.81 -24.38 -32.65
N ASP A 349 1.73 -24.13 -31.33
CA ASP A 349 0.81 -24.83 -30.42
C ASP A 349 0.25 -23.86 -29.35
N PRO A 350 -0.94 -23.27 -29.61
CA PRO A 350 -1.57 -22.33 -28.70
C PRO A 350 -2.03 -22.95 -27.37
N LYS A 351 -2.19 -24.28 -27.31
CA LYS A 351 -2.69 -24.99 -26.13
C LYS A 351 -1.59 -25.43 -25.17
N ARG A 352 -0.31 -25.32 -25.58
CA ARG A 352 0.85 -25.75 -24.79
C ARG A 352 0.94 -25.05 -23.44
N SER A 353 1.22 -25.81 -22.38
CA SER A 353 1.26 -25.25 -21.04
C SER A 353 2.51 -24.38 -20.82
N ASN A 354 2.39 -23.35 -19.98
CA ASN A 354 3.54 -22.50 -19.64
C ASN A 354 4.66 -23.27 -18.91
N VAL A 355 4.35 -24.44 -18.33
CA VAL A 355 5.36 -25.27 -17.67
C VAL A 355 6.24 -25.91 -18.72
N ASP A 356 5.62 -26.53 -19.74
CA ASP A 356 6.32 -27.20 -20.84
C ASP A 356 7.12 -26.20 -21.67
N ILE A 357 6.57 -25.00 -21.89
CA ILE A 357 7.30 -23.92 -22.59
C ILE A 357 8.50 -23.44 -21.76
N ALA A 358 8.36 -23.30 -20.44
CA ALA A 358 9.47 -22.89 -19.57
C ALA A 358 10.58 -23.94 -19.53
N GLU A 359 10.20 -25.22 -19.51
CA GLU A 359 11.10 -26.36 -19.55
C GLU A 359 11.83 -26.46 -20.89
N GLN A 360 11.11 -26.35 -22.01
CA GLN A 360 11.70 -26.35 -23.35
C GLN A 360 12.70 -25.19 -23.56
N LEU A 361 12.41 -24.03 -22.98
CA LEU A 361 13.30 -22.86 -23.05
C LEU A 361 14.38 -22.84 -21.96
N ASN A 362 14.40 -23.83 -21.06
CA ASN A 362 15.27 -23.90 -19.90
C ASN A 362 15.30 -22.60 -19.07
N ILE A 363 14.13 -22.00 -18.83
CA ILE A 363 13.98 -20.75 -18.06
C ILE A 363 13.07 -20.91 -16.85
N ASN A 364 13.26 -20.05 -15.86
CA ASN A 364 12.38 -20.02 -14.69
C ASN A 364 10.96 -19.60 -15.09
N LEU A 365 9.96 -20.36 -14.65
CA LEU A 365 8.53 -20.10 -14.91
C LEU A 365 8.09 -18.67 -14.53
N ASN A 366 8.69 -18.05 -13.52
CA ASN A 366 8.38 -16.67 -13.13
C ASN A 366 8.88 -15.65 -14.18
N THR A 367 10.02 -15.92 -14.83
CA THR A 367 10.54 -15.11 -15.94
C THR A 367 9.57 -15.17 -17.13
N LEU A 368 9.10 -16.37 -17.47
CA LEU A 368 8.11 -16.58 -18.53
C LEU A 368 6.78 -15.85 -18.24
N ARG A 369 6.28 -15.93 -16.99
CA ARG A 369 5.07 -15.20 -16.56
C ARG A 369 5.23 -13.68 -16.69
N GLY A 370 6.42 -13.17 -16.41
CA GLY A 370 6.74 -11.75 -16.61
C GLY A 370 6.63 -11.31 -18.07
N TRP A 371 6.96 -12.19 -19.03
CA TRP A 371 6.82 -11.89 -20.46
C TRP A 371 5.37 -11.93 -20.93
N LYS A 372 4.56 -12.87 -20.42
CA LYS A 372 3.11 -12.92 -20.71
C LYS A 372 2.39 -11.65 -20.27
N LEU A 373 2.74 -11.08 -19.11
CA LEU A 373 2.14 -9.83 -18.63
C LEU A 373 2.48 -8.63 -19.53
N LYS A 374 3.68 -8.59 -20.13
CA LYS A 374 4.04 -7.57 -21.13
C LYS A 374 3.25 -7.74 -22.44
N ARG A 375 2.88 -8.97 -22.81
CA ARG A 375 2.01 -9.24 -23.97
C ARG A 375 0.61 -8.69 -23.75
N ILE A 376 -0.03 -9.00 -22.62
CA ILE A 376 -1.39 -8.50 -22.31
C ILE A 376 -1.40 -6.97 -22.28
N GLY A 377 -0.36 -6.34 -21.71
CA GLY A 377 -0.22 -4.89 -21.73
C GLY A 377 -0.06 -4.28 -23.13
N LYS A 378 0.62 -4.96 -24.07
CA LYS A 378 0.78 -4.49 -25.46
C LYS A 378 -0.41 -4.82 -26.36
N GLN A 379 -1.07 -5.96 -26.15
CA GLN A 379 -2.26 -6.37 -26.90
C GLN A 379 -3.42 -5.42 -26.62
N ASN A 380 -3.66 -5.08 -25.35
CA ASN A 380 -4.67 -4.09 -24.96
C ASN A 380 -4.38 -2.70 -25.56
N LEU A 381 -3.11 -2.34 -25.74
CA LEU A 381 -2.68 -1.09 -26.37
C LEU A 381 -2.90 -1.08 -27.90
N LEU A 382 -2.80 -2.24 -28.55
CA LEU A 382 -3.07 -2.41 -29.99
C LEU A 382 -4.57 -2.52 -30.27
N ASP A 383 -5.32 -3.19 -29.39
CA ASP A 383 -6.79 -3.29 -29.48
C ASP A 383 -7.45 -1.93 -29.22
N ASP A 384 -6.90 -1.10 -28.31
CA ASP A 384 -7.31 0.31 -28.13
C ASP A 384 -7.02 1.16 -29.38
N CYS A 385 -5.95 0.88 -30.13
CA CYS A 385 -5.65 1.57 -31.39
C CYS A 385 -6.54 1.09 -32.55
N HIS A 386 -6.87 -0.20 -32.65
CA HIS A 386 -7.77 -0.71 -33.68
C HIS A 386 -9.24 -0.38 -33.42
N GLY A 387 -9.65 -0.19 -32.16
CA GLY A 387 -10.97 0.32 -31.79
C GLY A 387 -11.22 1.76 -32.25
N GLN A 388 -10.17 2.57 -32.44
CA GLN A 388 -10.30 3.94 -32.98
C GLN A 388 -10.34 4.00 -34.51
N ILE A 389 -9.89 2.97 -35.22
CA ILE A 389 -9.85 2.97 -36.69
C ILE A 389 -11.16 2.45 -37.30
N LYS A 390 -11.93 1.62 -36.58
CA LYS A 390 -13.21 1.06 -37.06
C LYS A 390 -14.44 1.96 -36.84
N SER A 391 -14.28 3.19 -36.36
CA SER A 391 -15.38 4.15 -36.14
C SER A 391 -15.43 5.31 -37.13
N VAL A 392 -14.76 5.20 -38.29
CA VAL A 392 -15.00 6.11 -39.42
C VAL A 392 -15.92 5.39 -40.38
N GLY A 393 -17.22 5.70 -40.26
CA GLY A 393 -18.27 5.18 -41.11
C GLY A 393 -18.09 5.63 -42.57
N ILE A 394 -18.35 4.68 -43.45
CA ILE A 394 -18.51 4.87 -44.90
C ILE A 394 -19.77 5.70 -45.12
N MET A 395 -19.64 6.86 -45.76
CA MET A 395 -20.72 7.60 -46.40
C MET A 395 -20.27 7.93 -47.83
N ASP A 396 -20.77 7.13 -48.77
CA ASP A 396 -21.00 7.49 -50.17
C ASP A 396 -22.32 8.30 -50.21
N SER A 397 -22.60 9.28 -51.06
CA SER A 397 -21.99 9.79 -52.29
C SER A 397 -22.78 11.03 -52.76
N SER A 398 -22.11 12.12 -53.16
CA SER A 398 -22.44 12.91 -54.39
C SER A 398 -21.42 14.04 -54.64
N PRO A 399 -21.25 14.50 -55.91
CA PRO A 399 -19.95 14.91 -56.45
C PRO A 399 -19.79 16.43 -56.68
N CYS A 400 -18.61 16.76 -57.23
CA CYS A 400 -18.16 18.04 -57.80
C CYS A 400 -17.42 18.99 -56.83
N GLN A 401 -16.08 19.01 -56.88
CA GLN A 401 -15.35 20.06 -57.60
C GLN A 401 -13.82 19.85 -57.55
N THR A 402 -13.21 20.26 -58.65
CA THR A 402 -11.82 20.20 -59.14
C THR A 402 -10.74 20.88 -58.30
N MET A 403 -9.60 20.16 -58.11
CA MET A 403 -8.16 20.57 -58.15
C MET A 403 -7.63 21.67 -57.17
N PRO A 404 -6.30 21.76 -56.85
CA PRO A 404 -5.15 21.24 -57.59
C PRO A 404 -4.05 20.50 -56.79
N THR A 405 -3.17 19.92 -57.61
CA THR A 405 -1.93 19.20 -57.36
C THR A 405 -0.91 19.84 -56.42
N GLY A 406 -0.22 18.97 -55.68
CA GLY A 406 1.14 19.20 -55.21
C GLY A 406 1.25 19.46 -53.71
N ILE A 407 1.68 18.43 -52.96
CA ILE A 407 2.75 18.45 -51.95
C ILE A 407 2.76 17.06 -51.31
N ALA A 408 3.78 16.28 -51.63
CA ALA A 408 4.07 15.00 -51.00
C ALA A 408 4.51 15.21 -49.54
N TRP A 409 3.66 14.83 -48.58
CA TRP A 409 4.06 14.76 -47.17
C TRP A 409 4.70 13.40 -46.87
N LYS A 410 6.02 13.40 -46.90
CA LYS A 410 6.90 12.35 -46.40
C LYS A 410 6.74 12.23 -44.88
N TRP A 411 6.03 11.20 -44.41
CA TRP A 411 5.95 10.87 -42.98
C TRP A 411 7.30 10.36 -42.47
N ASN A 412 8.07 11.25 -41.85
CA ASN A 412 9.25 10.92 -41.07
C ASN A 412 9.32 11.81 -39.81
N ARG A 413 8.90 11.28 -38.65
CA ARG A 413 9.37 11.73 -37.32
C ARG A 413 9.03 10.67 -36.27
N CYS A 414 9.96 9.80 -35.91
CA CYS A 414 11.11 10.02 -35.02
C CYS A 414 10.68 10.28 -33.56
N THR A 415 10.66 9.18 -32.82
CA THR A 415 10.46 9.04 -31.38
C THR A 415 11.69 9.52 -30.61
N LYS A 416 11.78 10.80 -30.23
CA LYS A 416 12.88 11.27 -29.36
C LYS A 416 12.58 12.55 -28.57
N GLU A 417 11.53 12.56 -27.74
CA GLU A 417 11.36 13.59 -26.70
C GLU A 417 10.95 12.99 -25.35
N ARG A 418 11.93 12.38 -24.67
CA ARG A 418 11.90 12.17 -23.22
C ARG A 418 13.33 12.25 -22.69
N LYS A 419 13.90 13.47 -22.69
CA LYS A 419 15.09 13.84 -21.88
C LYS A 419 15.45 15.33 -22.06
N GLN A 420 14.53 16.24 -21.74
CA GLN A 420 14.90 17.63 -21.43
C GLN A 420 14.07 18.16 -20.26
N ARG A 421 14.42 17.74 -19.06
CA ARG A 421 14.17 18.48 -17.81
C ARG A 421 15.37 18.29 -16.90
N LYS A 422 16.46 18.99 -17.22
CA LYS A 422 17.59 19.38 -16.36
C LYS A 422 18.60 20.13 -17.22
N CYS A 423 18.39 21.43 -17.40
CA CYS A 423 19.44 22.42 -17.65
C CYS A 423 18.79 23.81 -17.54
N ARG A 424 18.80 24.35 -16.32
CA ARG A 424 18.73 25.80 -16.07
C ARG A 424 19.72 26.08 -14.95
N ARG A 425 20.97 26.35 -15.34
CA ARG A 425 21.94 27.11 -14.54
C ARG A 425 23.12 27.50 -15.43
N CYS A 426 23.52 28.77 -15.28
CA CYS A 426 24.76 29.39 -15.73
C CYS A 426 24.82 29.81 -17.21
N VAL A 427 24.43 31.06 -17.48
CA VAL A 427 25.28 32.04 -18.19
C VAL A 427 25.02 33.42 -17.56
N LEU A 428 25.99 33.90 -16.80
CA LEU A 428 26.27 35.31 -16.53
C LEU A 428 27.80 35.42 -16.62
N ASN A 429 28.23 35.95 -17.76
CA ASN A 429 29.43 36.71 -18.10
C ASN A 429 29.63 36.59 -19.60
#